data_AF-A0A2Z7BJQ4-F1
#
_entry.id   AF-A0A2Z7BJQ4-F1
#
_cell.length_a   1.000
_cell.length_b   1.000
_cell.length_c   1.000
_cell.angle_alpha   90.00
_cell.angle_beta   90.00
_cell.angle_gamma   90.00
#
_symmetry.space_group_name_H-M   'P 1'
#
loop_
_entity.id
_entity.type
_entity.pdbx_description
1 polymer ?
#
loop_
_entity_poly.entity_id
_entity_poly.type
_entity_poly.pdbx_seq_one_letter_code
_entity_poly.pdbx_strand_id
1 'polypeptide(L)'
;MKQVSSQAWSAAQKAVEVARDLASELLRSGVVDTASNVAKTMYMTYGPTVKELYSRYEPVAEKYAVTAWYQLNRLPIFPQAAHVMVPTAAYWAEKYNQAVVYAAEKDYVVSCYLPLVPIEKIAKTFGKVEDGPPASSSRGQYVAVPQ
;
A
#
# COMPACT_ATOMS: atom_id res chain seq x y z
N MET A 1 0.00 42.04 36.80
CA MET A 1 0.45 42.71 35.55
C MET A 1 1.93 42.51 35.23
N LYS A 2 2.87 42.67 36.18
CA LYS A 2 4.33 42.56 35.91
C LYS A 2 4.83 41.17 35.43
N GLN A 3 4.21 40.08 35.89
CA GLN A 3 4.66 38.72 35.55
C GLN A 3 4.32 38.32 34.09
N VAL A 4 3.14 38.72 33.61
CA VAL A 4 2.67 38.43 32.25
C VAL A 4 3.52 39.19 31.21
N SER A 5 3.91 40.43 31.51
CA SER A 5 4.81 41.21 30.64
C SER A 5 6.21 40.62 30.56
N SER A 6 6.76 40.07 31.65
CA SER A 6 8.08 39.44 31.63
C SER A 6 8.09 38.13 30.87
N GLN A 7 7.03 37.31 30.99
CA GLN A 7 6.89 36.09 30.20
C GLN A 7 6.76 36.39 28.71
N ALA A 8 5.91 37.36 28.33
CA ALA A 8 5.75 37.79 26.94
C ALA A 8 7.06 38.32 26.34
N TRP A 9 7.81 39.13 27.09
CA TRP A 9 9.12 39.63 26.66
C TRP A 9 10.15 38.50 26.48
N SER A 10 10.21 37.54 27.40
CA SER A 10 11.13 36.40 27.27
C SER A 10 10.77 35.50 26.08
N ALA A 11 9.48 35.31 25.83
CA ALA A 11 9.00 34.54 24.68
C ALA A 11 9.32 35.25 23.37
N ALA A 12 9.15 36.58 23.31
CA ALA A 12 9.53 37.39 22.17
C ALA A 12 11.04 37.32 21.89
N GLN A 13 11.89 37.42 22.92
CA GLN A 13 13.34 37.29 22.76
C GLN A 13 13.74 35.92 22.22
N LYS A 14 13.19 34.83 22.79
CA LYS A 14 13.44 33.47 22.29
C LYS A 14 12.98 33.29 20.85
N ALA A 15 11.83 33.84 20.48
CA ALA A 15 11.34 33.77 19.11
C ALA A 15 12.27 34.51 18.12
N VAL A 16 12.80 35.67 18.52
CA VAL A 16 13.78 36.42 17.72
C VAL A 16 15.10 35.67 17.59
N GLU A 17 15.55 35.00 18.65
CA GLU A 17 16.76 34.18 18.66
C GLU A 17 16.63 33.00 17.68
N VAL A 18 15.52 32.26 17.78
CA VAL A 18 15.18 31.16 16.86
C VAL A 18 15.07 31.63 15.41
N ALA A 19 14.44 32.79 15.18
CA ALA A 19 14.31 33.36 13.83
C ALA A 19 15.67 33.73 13.23
N ARG A 20 16.58 34.25 14.05
CA ARG A 20 17.93 34.64 13.63
C ARG A 20 18.81 33.43 13.33
N ASP A 21 18.74 32.39 14.15
CA ASP A 21 19.48 31.14 13.91
C ASP A 21 19.00 30.49 12.61
N LEU A 22 17.69 30.43 12.42
CA LEU A 22 17.09 29.87 11.20
C LEU A 22 17.46 30.71 9.96
N ALA A 23 17.43 32.04 10.05
CA ALA A 23 17.87 32.91 8.95
C ALA A 23 19.37 32.75 8.63
N SER A 24 20.22 32.58 9.65
CA SER A 24 21.66 32.38 9.47
C SER A 24 21.95 31.03 8.81
N GLU A 25 21.18 30.00 9.15
CA GLU A 25 21.25 28.69 8.53
C GLU A 25 20.77 28.72 7.07
N LEU A 26 19.67 29.43 6.78
CA LEU A 26 19.21 29.65 5.40
C LEU A 26 20.24 30.40 4.54
N LEU A 27 20.99 31.36 5.10
CA LEU A 27 22.06 32.06 4.39
C LEU A 27 23.30 31.18 4.20
N ARG A 28 23.59 30.29 5.14
CA ARG A 28 24.78 29.43 5.15
C ARG A 28 24.64 28.19 4.28
N SER A 29 23.50 27.51 4.35
CA SER A 29 23.21 26.29 3.59
C SER A 29 22.19 26.48 2.47
N GLY A 30 21.51 27.61 2.37
CA GLY A 30 20.43 27.78 1.41
C GLY A 30 19.12 27.12 1.87
N VAL A 31 17.99 27.63 1.34
CA VAL A 31 16.63 27.18 1.71
C VAL A 31 16.42 25.71 1.34
N VAL A 32 16.90 25.28 0.18
CA VAL A 32 16.70 23.92 -0.34
C VAL A 32 17.44 22.89 0.52
N ASP A 33 18.71 23.13 0.86
CA ASP A 33 19.47 22.19 1.69
C ASP A 33 18.96 22.14 3.13
N THR A 34 18.49 23.28 3.67
CA THR A 34 17.86 23.32 5.00
C THR A 34 16.56 22.53 5.02
N ALA A 35 15.67 22.74 4.03
CA ALA A 35 14.43 21.97 3.89
C ALA A 35 14.70 20.47 3.70
N SER A 36 15.71 20.13 2.89
CA SER A 36 16.16 18.75 2.66
C SER A 36 16.62 18.08 3.97
N ASN A 37 17.42 18.78 4.78
CA ASN A 37 17.88 18.26 6.08
C ASN A 37 16.73 18.07 7.07
N VAL A 38 15.76 18.99 7.12
CA VAL A 38 14.56 18.85 7.96
C VAL A 38 13.73 17.65 7.52
N ALA A 39 13.47 17.50 6.21
CA ALA A 39 12.75 16.34 5.67
C ALA A 39 13.47 15.02 5.98
N LYS A 40 14.80 14.98 5.82
CA LYS A 40 15.63 13.82 6.16
C LYS A 40 15.54 13.49 7.65
N THR A 41 15.60 14.50 8.52
CA THR A 41 15.49 14.32 9.98
C THR A 41 14.12 13.76 10.36
N MET A 42 13.04 14.29 9.79
CA MET A 42 11.69 13.75 9.97
C MET A 42 11.60 12.30 9.49
N TYR A 43 12.12 11.99 8.30
CA TYR A 43 12.15 10.62 7.77
C TYR A 43 12.92 9.67 8.68
N MET A 44 14.08 10.07 9.22
CA MET A 44 14.85 9.22 10.15
C MET A 44 14.16 9.05 11.49
N THR A 45 13.38 10.04 11.94
CA THR A 45 12.66 9.98 13.22
C THR A 45 11.39 9.12 13.13
N TYR A 46 10.62 9.30 12.05
CA TYR A 46 9.31 8.64 11.89
C TYR A 46 9.38 7.35 11.08
N GLY A 47 10.32 7.23 10.14
CA GLY A 47 10.47 6.07 9.28
C GLY A 47 10.58 4.75 10.05
N PRO A 48 11.46 4.63 11.06
CA PRO A 48 11.55 3.42 11.89
C PRO A 48 10.24 3.09 12.62
N THR A 49 9.60 4.11 13.21
CA THR A 49 8.33 3.96 13.95
C THR A 49 7.20 3.46 13.05
N VAL A 50 7.07 4.04 11.85
CA VAL A 50 6.08 3.62 10.85
C VAL A 50 6.36 2.19 10.41
N LYS A 51 7.63 1.86 10.12
CA LYS A 51 8.04 0.51 9.73
C LYS A 51 7.76 -0.52 10.82
N GLU A 52 8.02 -0.18 12.08
CA GLU A 52 7.71 -1.03 13.23
C GLU A 52 6.19 -1.22 13.40
N LEU A 53 5.41 -0.17 13.20
CA LEU A 53 3.95 -0.26 13.27
C LEU A 53 3.41 -1.21 12.19
N TYR A 54 3.89 -1.07 10.96
CA TYR A 54 3.55 -1.99 9.88
C TYR A 54 3.97 -3.42 10.19
N SER A 55 5.21 -3.65 10.65
CA SER A 55 5.69 -5.01 10.93
C SER A 55 4.93 -5.71 12.05
N ARG A 56 4.38 -4.95 13.01
CA ARG A 56 3.49 -5.51 14.06
C ARG A 56 2.10 -5.82 13.52
N TYR A 57 1.57 -4.99 12.61
CA TYR A 57 0.20 -5.13 12.14
C TYR A 57 0.04 -6.09 10.96
N GLU A 58 1.01 -6.14 10.05
CA GLU A 58 1.03 -7.00 8.87
C GLU A 58 0.68 -8.47 9.19
N PRO A 59 1.38 -9.17 10.11
CA PRO A 59 1.04 -10.57 10.40
C PRO A 59 -0.35 -10.74 11.02
N VAL A 60 -0.85 -9.72 11.72
CA VAL A 60 -2.21 -9.73 12.29
C VAL A 60 -3.25 -9.60 11.19
N ALA A 61 -3.06 -8.64 10.28
CA ALA A 61 -3.93 -8.43 9.13
C ALA A 61 -3.95 -9.65 8.21
N GLU A 62 -2.78 -10.24 7.93
CA GLU A 62 -2.65 -11.48 7.15
C GLU A 62 -3.39 -12.64 7.81
N LYS A 63 -3.20 -12.86 9.11
CA LYS A 63 -3.89 -13.92 9.85
C LYS A 63 -5.40 -13.77 9.75
N TYR A 64 -5.92 -12.55 9.90
CA TYR A 64 -7.35 -12.30 9.75
C TYR A 64 -7.82 -12.51 8.32
N ALA A 65 -7.09 -12.02 7.32
CA ALA A 65 -7.43 -12.21 5.91
C ALA A 65 -7.48 -13.70 5.53
N VAL A 66 -6.47 -14.48 5.92
CA VAL A 66 -6.40 -15.94 5.68
C VAL A 66 -7.53 -16.67 6.41
N THR A 67 -7.78 -16.33 7.67
CA THR A 67 -8.85 -16.96 8.46
C THR A 67 -10.22 -16.65 7.86
N ALA A 68 -10.48 -15.39 7.52
CA ALA A 68 -11.73 -14.97 6.90
C ALA A 68 -11.93 -15.69 5.56
N TRP A 69 -10.91 -15.68 4.69
CA TRP A 69 -10.93 -16.39 3.42
C TRP A 69 -11.23 -17.88 3.61
N TYR A 70 -10.59 -18.55 4.56
CA TYR A 70 -10.85 -19.94 4.89
C TYR A 70 -12.30 -20.17 5.31
N GLN A 71 -12.86 -19.35 6.21
CA GLN A 71 -14.25 -19.51 6.65
C GLN A 71 -15.25 -19.24 5.51
N LEU A 72 -15.00 -18.25 4.67
CA LEU A 72 -15.83 -17.96 3.50
C LEU A 72 -15.86 -19.14 2.53
N ASN A 73 -14.71 -19.78 2.27
CA ASN A 73 -14.64 -20.97 1.41
C ASN A 73 -15.37 -22.21 1.97
N ARG A 74 -15.75 -22.22 3.25
CA ARG A 74 -16.59 -23.29 3.83
C ARG A 74 -18.08 -23.09 3.57
N LEU A 75 -18.49 -21.91 3.13
CA LEU A 75 -19.89 -21.61 2.81
C LEU A 75 -20.21 -22.15 1.40
N PRO A 76 -21.27 -22.95 1.23
CA PRO A 76 -21.57 -23.61 -0.05
C PRO A 76 -21.89 -22.63 -1.19
N ILE A 77 -22.37 -21.42 -0.87
CA ILE A 77 -22.70 -20.37 -1.85
C ILE A 77 -21.49 -19.49 -2.21
N PHE A 78 -20.41 -19.52 -1.42
CA PHE A 78 -19.28 -18.62 -1.62
C PHE A 78 -18.57 -18.83 -2.97
N PRO A 79 -18.33 -20.06 -3.46
CA PRO A 79 -17.72 -20.25 -4.77
C PRO A 79 -18.53 -19.63 -5.92
N GLN A 80 -19.86 -19.68 -5.83
CA GLN A 80 -20.75 -19.08 -6.83
C GLN A 80 -20.71 -17.56 -6.78
N ALA A 81 -20.73 -16.99 -5.57
CA ALA A 81 -20.57 -15.56 -5.37
C ALA A 81 -19.19 -15.07 -5.85
N ALA A 82 -18.12 -15.82 -5.56
CA ALA A 82 -16.75 -15.50 -5.96
C ALA A 82 -16.61 -15.40 -7.48
N HIS A 83 -17.31 -16.23 -8.26
CA HIS A 83 -17.27 -16.17 -9.73
C HIS A 83 -17.74 -14.82 -10.30
N VAL A 84 -18.66 -14.14 -9.61
CA VAL A 84 -19.15 -12.80 -9.99
C VAL A 84 -18.28 -11.70 -9.37
N MET A 85 -17.92 -11.88 -8.11
CA MET A 85 -17.21 -10.87 -7.32
C MET A 85 -15.75 -10.71 -7.75
N VAL A 86 -15.05 -11.80 -8.11
CA VAL A 86 -13.63 -11.76 -8.48
C VAL A 86 -13.40 -10.91 -9.74
N PRO A 87 -14.11 -11.11 -10.87
CA PRO A 87 -13.99 -10.24 -12.03
C PRO A 87 -14.35 -8.78 -11.73
N THR A 88 -15.36 -8.57 -10.89
CA THR A 88 -15.81 -7.23 -10.50
C THR A 88 -14.74 -6.52 -9.67
N ALA A 89 -14.15 -7.20 -8.69
CA ALA A 89 -13.05 -6.69 -7.88
C ALA A 89 -11.82 -6.38 -8.76
N ALA A 90 -11.50 -7.24 -9.72
CA ALA A 90 -10.42 -7.00 -10.68
C ALA A 90 -10.68 -5.75 -11.53
N TYR A 91 -11.91 -5.56 -12.02
CA TYR A 91 -12.29 -4.34 -12.77
C TYR A 91 -12.11 -3.07 -11.95
N TRP A 92 -12.56 -3.06 -10.69
CA TRP A 92 -12.43 -1.89 -9.82
C TRP A 92 -10.97 -1.64 -9.41
N ALA A 93 -10.19 -2.69 -9.18
CA ALA A 93 -8.76 -2.57 -8.92
C ALA A 93 -8.03 -1.96 -10.12
N GLU A 94 -8.39 -2.35 -11.34
CA GLU A 94 -7.84 -1.79 -12.57
C GLU A 94 -8.17 -0.31 -12.70
N LYS A 95 -9.42 0.09 -12.41
CA LYS A 95 -9.83 1.50 -12.40
C LYS A 95 -9.11 2.33 -11.35
N TYR A 96 -8.91 1.78 -10.16
CA TYR A 96 -8.12 2.41 -9.12
C TYR A 96 -6.66 2.60 -9.58
N ASN A 97 -6.03 1.56 -10.14
CA ASN A 97 -4.67 1.63 -10.65
C ASN A 97 -4.53 2.72 -11.74
N GLN A 98 -5.46 2.77 -12.69
CA GLN A 98 -5.51 3.82 -13.72
C GLN A 98 -5.61 5.22 -13.10
N ALA A 99 -6.43 5.40 -12.07
CA ALA A 99 -6.55 6.68 -11.37
C ALA A 99 -5.27 7.09 -10.63
N VAL A 100 -4.58 6.13 -9.99
CA VAL A 100 -3.29 6.38 -9.33
C VAL A 100 -2.22 6.78 -10.34
N VAL A 101 -2.13 6.06 -11.47
CA VAL A 101 -1.18 6.38 -12.56
C VAL A 101 -1.48 7.77 -13.13
N TYR A 102 -2.75 8.07 -13.43
CA TYR A 102 -3.16 9.39 -13.89
C TYR A 102 -2.80 10.50 -12.90
N ALA A 103 -3.02 10.27 -11.60
CA ALA A 103 -2.64 11.23 -10.56
C ALA A 103 -1.12 11.44 -10.50
N ALA A 104 -0.33 10.38 -10.70
CA ALA A 104 1.13 10.47 -10.78
C ALA A 104 1.59 11.25 -12.02
N GLU A 105 0.97 11.02 -13.19
CA GLU A 105 1.24 11.77 -14.42
C GLU A 105 0.88 13.26 -14.31
N LYS A 106 0.03 13.63 -13.36
CA LYS A 106 -0.34 15.02 -13.02
C LYS A 106 0.49 15.62 -11.89
N ASP A 107 1.55 14.92 -11.46
CA ASP A 107 2.42 15.33 -10.35
C ASP A 107 1.66 15.57 -9.03
N TYR A 108 0.53 14.88 -8.83
CA TYR A 108 -0.19 14.96 -7.56
C TYR A 108 0.55 14.15 -6.50
N VAL A 109 1.02 14.85 -5.46
CA VAL A 109 1.81 14.30 -4.34
C VAL A 109 1.09 13.13 -3.64
N VAL A 110 -0.25 13.10 -3.66
CA VAL A 110 -1.03 12.00 -3.08
C VAL A 110 -0.75 10.65 -3.76
N SER A 111 -0.40 10.65 -5.06
CA SER A 111 -0.12 9.43 -5.81
C SER A 111 1.08 8.64 -5.25
N CYS A 112 2.05 9.33 -4.65
CA CYS A 112 3.21 8.70 -4.02
C CYS A 112 2.87 7.85 -2.80
N TYR A 113 1.66 8.01 -2.24
CA TYR A 113 1.19 7.27 -1.06
C TYR A 113 0.14 6.20 -1.40
N LEU A 114 -0.29 6.12 -2.67
CA LEU A 114 -1.32 5.19 -3.12
C LEU A 114 -0.66 4.00 -3.84
N PRO A 115 -0.59 2.81 -3.22
CA PRO A 115 0.04 1.65 -3.84
C PRO A 115 -0.83 1.11 -4.97
N LEU A 116 -0.21 0.61 -6.04
CA LEU A 116 -0.90 -0.13 -7.09
C LEU A 116 -1.26 -1.54 -6.64
N VAL A 117 -2.45 -2.01 -7.04
CA VAL A 117 -2.90 -3.38 -6.81
C VAL A 117 -2.27 -4.30 -7.87
N PRO A 118 -1.54 -5.36 -7.49
CA PRO A 118 -0.82 -6.21 -8.44
C PRO A 118 -1.73 -7.31 -9.03
N ILE A 119 -2.70 -6.92 -9.85
CA ILE A 119 -3.76 -7.79 -10.37
C ILE A 119 -3.20 -8.99 -11.15
N GLU A 120 -2.18 -8.78 -11.99
CA GLU A 120 -1.56 -9.83 -12.81
C GLU A 120 -0.81 -10.84 -11.96
N LYS A 121 -0.14 -10.39 -10.89
CA LYS A 121 0.55 -11.29 -9.96
C LYS A 121 -0.46 -12.17 -9.23
N ILE A 122 -1.56 -11.57 -8.76
CA ILE A 122 -2.66 -12.27 -8.11
C ILE A 122 -3.26 -13.31 -9.07
N ALA A 123 -3.64 -12.89 -10.29
CA ALA A 123 -4.18 -13.77 -11.31
C ALA A 123 -3.22 -14.94 -11.63
N LYS A 124 -1.92 -14.68 -11.76
CA LYS A 124 -0.90 -15.70 -12.00
C LYS A 124 -0.75 -16.68 -10.83
N THR A 125 -0.85 -16.22 -9.59
CA THR A 125 -0.78 -17.11 -8.41
C THR A 125 -1.98 -18.05 -8.32
N PHE A 126 -3.17 -17.63 -8.75
CA PHE A 126 -4.38 -18.44 -8.67
C PHE A 126 -4.70 -19.22 -9.95
N GLY A 127 -4.24 -18.77 -11.13
CA GLY A 127 -4.47 -19.43 -12.41
C GLY A 127 -3.63 -20.69 -12.64
N LYS A 128 -2.59 -20.94 -11.83
CA LYS A 128 -1.75 -22.15 -11.92
C LYS A 128 -2.41 -23.43 -11.37
N VAL A 129 -3.65 -23.36 -10.90
CA VAL A 129 -4.36 -24.49 -10.29
C VAL A 129 -5.07 -25.38 -11.34
N GLU A 130 -5.21 -24.91 -12.59
CA GLU A 130 -5.97 -25.64 -13.63
C GLU A 130 -5.13 -26.50 -14.59
N ASP A 131 -3.81 -26.53 -14.48
CA ASP A 131 -2.96 -27.47 -15.25
C ASP A 131 -2.93 -28.85 -14.57
N GLY A 132 -4.04 -29.57 -14.63
CA GLY A 132 -4.10 -31.00 -14.33
C GLY A 132 -3.29 -31.83 -15.35
N PRO A 133 -2.83 -33.05 -15.00
CA PRO A 133 -2.04 -33.88 -15.90
C PRO A 133 -2.84 -34.24 -17.16
N PRO A 134 -2.21 -34.38 -18.34
CA PRO A 134 -2.91 -34.67 -19.57
C PRO A 134 -3.62 -36.02 -19.45
N ALA A 135 -4.94 -36.00 -19.58
CA ALA A 135 -5.75 -37.20 -19.68
C ALA A 135 -5.18 -38.08 -20.79
N SER A 136 -4.57 -39.20 -20.39
CA SER A 136 -4.13 -40.26 -21.27
C SER A 136 -5.34 -40.82 -21.99
N SER A 137 -5.50 -40.38 -23.25
CA SER A 137 -6.44 -40.92 -24.22
C SER A 137 -6.22 -42.43 -24.37
N SER A 138 -7.02 -43.19 -23.63
CA SER A 138 -7.04 -44.64 -23.69
C SER A 138 -8.02 -45.05 -24.77
N ARG A 139 -7.47 -45.27 -25.96
CA ARG A 139 -8.07 -45.82 -27.18
C ARG A 139 -9.00 -47.00 -26.87
N GLY A 140 -10.31 -46.76 -26.95
CA GLY A 140 -11.34 -47.81 -26.97
C GLY A 140 -11.42 -48.45 -28.34
N GLN A 141 -10.91 -49.67 -28.45
CA GLN A 141 -10.91 -50.51 -29.63
C GLN A 141 -12.32 -51.08 -29.86
N TYR A 142 -13.00 -50.66 -30.93
CA TYR A 142 -14.24 -51.29 -31.39
C TYR A 142 -13.92 -52.65 -31.99
N VAL A 143 -14.39 -53.72 -31.35
CA VAL A 143 -14.42 -55.07 -31.91
C VAL A 143 -15.75 -55.22 -32.63
N ALA A 144 -15.71 -55.33 -33.97
CA ALA A 144 -16.87 -55.66 -34.77
C ALA A 144 -17.20 -57.16 -34.61
N VAL A 145 -18.47 -57.47 -34.32
CA VAL A 145 -19.03 -58.82 -34.39
C VAL A 145 -19.84 -58.90 -35.69
N PRO A 146 -19.59 -59.87 -36.59
CA PRO A 146 -20.53 -60.19 -37.64
C PRO A 146 -21.47 -61.34 -37.21
N GLN A 147 -22.74 -61.22 -37.63
CA GLN A 147 -23.71 -62.30 -37.67
C GLN A 147 -23.48 -63.20 -38.88
#